data_AF-A0A0F8JAY7-F1
#
_entry.id   AF-A0A0F8JAY7-F1
#
_cell.length_a   1.000
_cell.length_b   1.000
_cell.length_c   1.000
_cell.angle_alpha   90.00
_cell.angle_beta   90.00
_cell.angle_gamma   90.00
#
_symmetry.space_group_name_H-M   'P 1'
#
loop_
_entity.id
_entity.type
_entity.pdbx_description
1 polymer ?
#
loop_
_entity_poly.entity_id
_entity_poly.type
_entity_poly.pdbx_seq_one_letter_code
_entity_poly.pdbx_strand_id
1 'polypeptide(L)'
;ETASKGYPSVFVPRDGYGGIQVLLENPIAFFSHRHAALLAGLGNFGVNNTILTPEYGPRVRFGSILSTAKLPSDPMLETQLCTRCMRCVKMCPSNALKKEDYPDALTDKKACSSYSAELNKRYISPCGICIKVCPIGKDRELYNRDDDAIYIDEDLFPEHHKAWKHVRSYGGKKL
;
A
#
# COMPACT_ATOMS: atom_id res chain seq x y z
N GLU A 1 -18.39 -36.37 -3.55
CA GLU A 1 -17.67 -36.97 -2.40
C GLU A 1 -16.35 -36.27 -2.01
N THR A 2 -15.86 -35.24 -2.73
CA THR A 2 -14.54 -34.61 -2.45
C THR A 2 -14.57 -33.43 -1.47
N ALA A 3 -15.70 -32.76 -1.25
CA ALA A 3 -15.77 -31.57 -0.38
C ALA A 3 -15.44 -31.86 1.10
N SER A 4 -15.68 -33.10 1.58
CA SER A 4 -15.43 -33.49 2.98
C SER A 4 -13.96 -33.69 3.34
N LYS A 5 -13.07 -33.83 2.35
CA LYS A 5 -11.62 -33.99 2.54
C LYS A 5 -10.85 -32.67 2.37
N GLY A 6 -11.54 -31.59 1.99
CA GLY A 6 -10.92 -30.32 1.63
C GLY A 6 -10.23 -30.34 0.27
N TYR A 7 -9.56 -29.25 -0.08
CA TYR A 7 -8.86 -29.08 -1.35
C TYR A 7 -7.37 -28.80 -1.11
N PRO A 8 -6.46 -29.48 -1.82
CA PRO A 8 -5.05 -29.10 -1.85
C PRO A 8 -4.90 -27.61 -2.13
N SER A 9 -4.11 -26.95 -1.28
CA SER A 9 -3.88 -25.51 -1.36
C SER A 9 -2.49 -25.14 -0.87
N VAL A 10 -1.98 -24.01 -1.35
CA VAL A 10 -0.73 -23.40 -0.91
C VAL A 10 -0.96 -21.92 -0.65
N PHE A 11 -0.49 -21.43 0.49
CA PHE A 11 -0.54 -20.01 0.80
C PHE A 11 0.65 -19.30 0.14
N VAL A 12 0.39 -18.15 -0.45
CA VAL A 12 1.42 -17.23 -0.93
C VAL A 12 1.63 -16.20 0.18
N PRO A 13 2.82 -16.16 0.81
CA PRO A 13 3.08 -15.22 1.89
C PRO A 13 3.04 -13.78 1.39
N ARG A 14 2.54 -12.88 2.25
CA ARG A 14 2.45 -11.44 1.98
C ARG A 14 3.81 -10.84 1.59
N ASP A 15 4.87 -11.24 2.30
CA ASP A 15 6.26 -10.93 1.97
C ASP A 15 6.97 -12.24 1.60
N GLY A 16 7.49 -12.31 0.37
CA GLY A 16 8.33 -13.44 -0.09
C GLY A 16 9.83 -13.15 -0.01
N TYR A 17 10.24 -12.09 0.69
CA TYR A 17 11.63 -11.63 0.77
C TYR A 17 12.12 -11.66 2.22
N GLY A 18 13.40 -12.06 2.42
CA GLY A 18 14.01 -12.11 3.76
C GLY A 18 14.22 -10.74 4.40
N GLY A 19 14.30 -9.67 3.59
CA GLY A 19 14.43 -8.29 4.05
C GLY A 19 14.33 -7.29 2.90
N ILE A 20 14.17 -6.01 3.24
CA ILE A 20 14.05 -4.92 2.25
C ILE A 20 15.31 -4.76 1.38
N GLN A 21 16.48 -5.17 1.89
CA GLN A 21 17.74 -5.16 1.17
C GLN A 21 17.71 -6.08 -0.07
N VAL A 22 17.02 -7.23 0.00
CA VAL A 22 16.87 -8.14 -1.14
C VAL A 22 16.13 -7.45 -2.30
N LEU A 23 15.15 -6.59 -1.98
CA LEU A 23 14.41 -5.83 -2.99
C LEU A 23 15.23 -4.71 -3.65
N LEU A 24 16.40 -4.34 -3.10
CA LEU A 24 17.32 -3.41 -3.76
C LEU A 24 18.10 -4.09 -4.87
N GLU A 25 18.42 -5.38 -4.69
CA GLU A 25 19.12 -6.19 -5.67
C GLU A 25 18.16 -6.72 -6.75
N ASN A 26 17.02 -7.26 -6.33
CA ASN A 26 16.00 -7.80 -7.22
C ASN A 26 14.58 -7.44 -6.78
N PRO A 27 13.99 -6.35 -7.32
CA PRO A 27 12.65 -5.86 -6.92
C PRO A 27 11.50 -6.61 -7.63
N ILE A 28 11.64 -7.93 -7.74
CA ILE A 28 10.68 -8.82 -8.40
C ILE A 28 10.23 -9.88 -7.39
N ALA A 29 8.92 -10.00 -7.23
CA ALA A 29 8.29 -11.09 -6.48
C ALA A 29 7.76 -12.13 -7.47
N PHE A 30 7.77 -13.40 -7.06
CA PHE A 30 7.26 -14.50 -7.89
C PHE A 30 5.73 -14.43 -8.11
N PHE A 31 5.01 -13.70 -7.25
CA PHE A 31 3.57 -13.53 -7.32
C PHE A 31 3.17 -12.09 -6.99
N SER A 32 2.18 -11.56 -7.72
CA SER A 32 1.69 -10.20 -7.50
C SER A 32 0.31 -10.21 -6.85
N HIS A 33 0.28 -10.02 -5.53
CA HIS A 33 -0.98 -9.89 -4.78
C HIS A 33 -1.85 -8.73 -5.26
N ARG A 34 -1.25 -7.66 -5.78
CA ARG A 34 -1.97 -6.52 -6.34
C ARG A 34 -2.82 -6.93 -7.56
N HIS A 35 -2.22 -7.68 -8.49
CA HIS A 35 -2.94 -8.17 -9.67
C HIS A 35 -3.99 -9.22 -9.29
N ALA A 36 -3.68 -10.09 -8.33
CA ALA A 36 -4.66 -11.03 -7.81
C ALA A 36 -5.88 -10.31 -7.20
N ALA A 37 -5.66 -9.25 -6.42
CA ALA A 37 -6.74 -8.45 -5.83
C ALA A 37 -7.56 -7.68 -6.89
N LEU A 38 -6.93 -7.17 -7.96
CA LEU A 38 -7.62 -6.58 -9.10
C LEU A 38 -8.55 -7.60 -9.78
N LEU A 39 -8.00 -8.78 -10.11
CA LEU A 39 -8.72 -9.84 -10.81
C LEU A 39 -9.84 -10.44 -9.95
N ALA A 40 -9.67 -10.47 -8.62
CA ALA A 40 -10.68 -10.90 -7.66
C ALA A 40 -11.72 -9.81 -7.32
N GLY A 41 -11.74 -8.69 -8.05
CA GLY A 41 -12.76 -7.65 -7.86
C GLY A 41 -12.64 -6.84 -6.57
N LEU A 42 -11.53 -6.95 -5.83
CA LEU A 42 -11.37 -6.27 -4.53
C LEU A 42 -11.12 -4.77 -4.68
N GLY A 43 -10.69 -4.31 -5.86
CA GLY A 43 -10.33 -2.91 -6.08
C GLY A 43 -9.62 -2.65 -7.40
N ASN A 44 -9.21 -1.40 -7.61
CA ASN A 44 -8.45 -0.97 -8.81
C ASN A 44 -7.21 -0.16 -8.45
N PHE A 45 -6.30 -0.02 -9.41
CA PHE A 45 -5.05 0.70 -9.23
C PHE A 45 -5.28 2.20 -9.03
N GLY A 46 -4.67 2.75 -7.99
CA GLY A 46 -4.50 4.19 -7.85
C GLY A 46 -3.21 4.69 -8.50
N VAL A 47 -3.09 6.02 -8.62
CA VAL A 47 -1.85 6.71 -9.05
C VAL A 47 -0.64 6.31 -8.17
N ASN A 48 -0.89 6.02 -6.88
CA ASN A 48 0.14 5.49 -5.98
C ASN A 48 0.58 4.04 -6.31
N ASN A 49 0.09 3.47 -7.41
CA ASN A 49 0.35 2.11 -7.87
C ASN A 49 -0.08 1.03 -6.86
N THR A 50 -0.94 1.32 -5.88
CA THR A 50 -1.53 0.30 -5.00
C THR A 50 -2.97 0.02 -5.39
N ILE A 51 -3.51 -1.14 -4.97
CA ILE A 51 -4.95 -1.39 -5.10
C ILE A 51 -5.69 -0.56 -4.06
N LEU A 52 -6.71 0.17 -4.52
CA LEU A 52 -7.66 0.88 -3.69
C LEU A 52 -8.91 0.03 -3.58
N THR A 53 -9.35 -0.23 -2.35
CA THR A 53 -10.62 -0.91 -2.05
C THR A 53 -11.69 0.12 -1.67
N PRO A 54 -12.99 -0.14 -1.90
CA PRO A 54 -14.04 0.81 -1.50
C PRO A 54 -14.04 1.12 0.01
N GLU A 55 -13.77 0.12 0.84
CA GLU A 55 -13.93 0.26 2.30
C GLU A 55 -12.68 0.80 2.99
N TYR A 56 -11.49 0.45 2.50
CA TYR A 56 -10.23 0.77 3.19
C TYR A 56 -9.22 1.49 2.30
N GLY A 57 -9.57 1.77 1.05
CA GLY A 57 -8.64 2.28 0.04
C GLY A 57 -7.38 1.42 -0.03
N PRO A 58 -6.18 2.02 0.02
CA PRO A 58 -4.91 1.29 0.01
C PRO A 58 -4.47 0.74 1.37
N ARG A 59 -5.26 0.89 2.45
CA ARG A 59 -4.88 0.46 3.81
C ARG A 59 -5.18 -1.03 4.05
N VAL A 60 -4.94 -1.86 3.04
CA VAL A 60 -5.15 -3.31 3.06
C VAL A 60 -3.86 -4.01 2.67
N ARG A 61 -3.53 -5.09 3.37
CA ARG A 61 -2.48 -6.04 2.94
C ARG A 61 -3.16 -7.30 2.41
N PHE A 62 -2.81 -7.67 1.19
CA PHE A 62 -3.36 -8.85 0.55
C PHE A 62 -2.48 -10.07 0.83
N GLY A 63 -3.13 -11.21 1.06
CA GLY A 63 -2.55 -12.54 0.93
C GLY A 63 -3.30 -13.30 -0.16
N SER A 64 -2.74 -14.41 -0.63
CA SER A 64 -3.40 -15.23 -1.64
C SER A 64 -3.23 -16.71 -1.31
N ILE A 65 -4.26 -17.48 -1.59
CA ILE A 65 -4.24 -18.94 -1.44
C ILE A 65 -4.52 -19.51 -2.83
N LEU A 66 -3.57 -20.27 -3.35
CA LEU A 66 -3.78 -21.03 -4.57
C LEU A 66 -4.40 -22.37 -4.18
N SER A 67 -5.51 -22.74 -4.80
CA SER A 67 -6.24 -23.97 -4.47
C SER A 67 -6.70 -24.69 -5.73
N THR A 68 -6.82 -26.00 -5.62
CA THR A 68 -7.45 -26.86 -6.65
C THR A 68 -8.98 -26.83 -6.58
N ALA A 69 -9.56 -26.17 -5.57
CA ALA A 69 -10.99 -25.95 -5.46
C ALA A 69 -11.53 -25.27 -6.73
N LYS A 70 -12.63 -25.80 -7.27
CA LYS A 70 -13.35 -25.19 -8.38
C LYS A 70 -14.33 -24.16 -7.82
N LEU A 71 -13.87 -22.92 -7.71
CA LEU A 71 -14.66 -21.79 -7.23
C LEU A 71 -15.11 -20.93 -8.42
N PRO A 72 -16.32 -20.36 -8.40
CA PRO A 72 -16.68 -19.31 -9.35
C PRO A 72 -15.77 -18.09 -9.16
N SER A 73 -15.48 -17.38 -10.25
CA SER A 73 -14.74 -16.10 -10.19
C SER A 73 -15.70 -14.97 -9.83
N ASP A 74 -15.21 -14.04 -9.02
CA ASP A 74 -15.86 -12.75 -8.86
C ASP A 74 -15.61 -11.87 -10.09
N PRO A 75 -16.53 -10.94 -10.43
CA PRO A 75 -16.29 -9.94 -11.45
C PRO A 75 -15.27 -8.90 -10.98
N MET A 76 -14.52 -8.33 -11.91
CA MET A 76 -13.65 -7.20 -11.62
C MET A 76 -14.45 -5.94 -11.27
N LEU A 77 -13.92 -5.11 -10.37
CA LEU A 77 -14.52 -3.82 -10.05
C LEU A 77 -14.31 -2.82 -11.20
N GLU A 78 -15.39 -2.47 -11.89
CA GLU A 78 -15.35 -1.59 -13.07
C GLU A 78 -15.12 -0.11 -12.71
N THR A 79 -15.67 0.34 -11.58
CA THR A 79 -15.63 1.76 -11.19
C THR A 79 -14.25 2.15 -10.67
N GLN A 80 -13.56 3.06 -11.37
CA GLN A 80 -12.29 3.61 -10.90
C GLN A 80 -12.47 4.42 -9.61
N LEU A 81 -11.77 4.01 -8.55
CA LEU A 81 -11.88 4.64 -7.24
C LEU A 81 -10.93 5.83 -7.07
N CYS A 82 -9.83 5.87 -7.84
CA CYS A 82 -8.84 6.94 -7.68
C CYS A 82 -9.38 8.28 -8.21
N THR A 83 -9.50 9.28 -7.33
CA THR A 83 -9.91 10.65 -7.70
C THR A 83 -8.78 11.49 -8.30
N ARG A 84 -7.59 10.90 -8.53
CA ARG A 84 -6.41 11.59 -9.06
C ARG A 84 -6.02 12.87 -8.28
N CYS A 85 -6.29 12.94 -6.97
CA CYS A 85 -5.95 14.10 -6.12
C CYS A 85 -4.44 14.42 -6.00
N MET A 86 -3.57 13.53 -6.48
CA MET A 86 -2.09 13.64 -6.46
C MET A 86 -1.44 13.74 -5.07
N ARG A 87 -2.17 13.58 -3.97
CA ARG A 87 -1.59 13.65 -2.60
C ARG A 87 -0.45 12.65 -2.42
N CYS A 88 -0.62 11.42 -2.90
CA CYS A 88 0.41 10.38 -2.82
C CYS A 88 1.72 10.77 -3.54
N VAL A 89 1.60 11.41 -4.70
CA VAL A 89 2.75 11.88 -5.51
C VAL A 89 3.43 13.05 -4.80
N LYS A 90 2.65 14.08 -4.43
CA LYS A 90 3.15 15.31 -3.79
C LYS A 90 3.85 15.04 -2.46
N MET A 91 3.38 14.04 -1.70
CA MET A 91 3.87 13.77 -0.35
C MET A 91 4.83 12.57 -0.29
N CYS A 92 5.21 11.98 -1.44
CA CYS A 92 6.16 10.87 -1.47
C CYS A 92 7.55 11.38 -1.03
N PRO A 93 8.10 10.94 0.11
CA PRO A 93 9.37 11.47 0.60
C PRO A 93 10.57 11.10 -0.28
N SER A 94 10.44 10.06 -1.11
CA SER A 94 11.47 9.60 -2.04
C SER A 94 11.19 9.95 -3.49
N ASN A 95 10.12 10.72 -3.79
CA ASN A 95 9.70 11.07 -5.15
C ASN A 95 9.54 9.85 -6.09
N ALA A 96 9.14 8.71 -5.54
CA ALA A 96 9.09 7.44 -6.26
C ALA A 96 7.83 7.25 -7.13
N LEU A 97 6.87 8.18 -7.09
CA LEU A 97 5.59 8.08 -7.79
C LEU A 97 5.50 9.11 -8.91
N LYS A 98 4.97 8.71 -10.06
CA LYS A 98 4.68 9.62 -11.18
C LYS A 98 3.19 9.97 -11.26
N LYS A 99 2.82 10.89 -12.15
CA LYS A 99 1.44 11.42 -12.27
C LYS A 99 0.57 10.58 -13.21
N GLU A 100 1.23 9.87 -14.12
CA GLU A 100 0.60 8.96 -15.07
C GLU A 100 0.13 7.70 -14.35
N ASP A 101 -0.89 7.04 -14.90
CA ASP A 101 -1.51 5.89 -14.28
C ASP A 101 -0.71 4.61 -14.54
N TYR A 102 -0.94 3.60 -13.70
CA TYR A 102 -0.50 2.24 -13.99
C TYR A 102 -1.33 1.67 -15.16
N PRO A 103 -0.73 0.94 -16.13
CA PRO A 103 0.66 0.48 -16.19
C PRO A 103 1.64 1.43 -16.89
N ASP A 104 1.18 2.55 -17.44
CA ASP A 104 2.00 3.49 -18.22
C ASP A 104 3.12 4.14 -17.40
N ALA A 105 2.89 4.34 -16.10
CA ALA A 105 3.93 4.68 -15.14
C ALA A 105 3.96 3.76 -13.94
N LEU A 106 5.17 3.29 -13.65
CA LEU A 106 5.48 2.44 -12.52
C LEU A 106 6.11 3.26 -11.39
N THR A 107 5.86 2.85 -10.15
CA THR A 107 6.66 3.30 -9.01
C THR A 107 8.14 3.05 -9.29
N ASP A 108 8.98 4.05 -9.04
CA ASP A 108 10.42 3.86 -8.95
C ASP A 108 10.72 3.00 -7.71
N LYS A 109 10.80 1.69 -7.96
CA LYS A 109 11.02 0.69 -6.91
C LYS A 109 12.36 0.90 -6.22
N LYS A 110 13.38 1.39 -6.93
CA LYS A 110 14.71 1.62 -6.34
C LYS A 110 14.67 2.78 -5.37
N ALA A 111 14.06 3.91 -5.76
CA ALA A 111 13.89 5.06 -4.88
C ALA A 111 13.03 4.71 -3.64
N CYS A 112 11.90 4.02 -3.86
CA CYS A 112 11.00 3.59 -2.79
C CYS A 112 11.68 2.61 -1.81
N SER A 113 12.29 1.55 -2.33
CA SER A 113 12.95 0.53 -1.50
C SER A 113 14.19 1.08 -0.80
N SER A 114 14.98 1.97 -1.44
CA SER A 114 16.15 2.59 -0.82
C SER A 114 15.74 3.43 0.39
N TYR A 115 14.69 4.24 0.25
CA TYR A 115 14.14 5.01 1.36
C TYR A 115 13.63 4.11 2.48
N SER A 116 12.87 3.06 2.13
CA SER A 116 12.37 2.08 3.11
C SER A 116 13.51 1.34 3.85
N ALA A 117 14.60 1.01 3.15
CA ALA A 117 15.78 0.39 3.74
C ALA A 117 16.49 1.33 4.72
N GLU A 118 16.57 2.62 4.43
CA GLU A 118 17.16 3.60 5.34
C GLU A 118 16.29 3.81 6.59
N LEU A 119 14.97 3.88 6.43
CA LEU A 119 14.05 3.86 7.57
C LEU A 119 14.21 2.59 8.42
N ASN A 120 14.45 1.44 7.78
CA ASN A 120 14.59 0.16 8.46
C ASN A 120 15.85 0.10 9.33
N LYS A 121 16.99 0.60 8.85
CA LYS A 121 18.23 0.72 9.67
C LYS A 121 18.03 1.55 10.94
N ARG A 122 17.10 2.51 10.88
CA ARG A 122 16.75 3.41 11.98
C ARG A 122 15.59 2.92 12.85
N TYR A 123 15.03 1.73 12.58
CA TYR A 123 13.87 1.16 13.27
C TYR A 123 12.58 2.00 13.15
N ILE A 124 12.46 2.78 12.08
CA ILE A 124 11.27 3.62 11.77
C ILE A 124 10.55 3.15 10.50
N SER A 125 10.78 1.90 10.11
CA SER A 125 10.18 1.23 8.96
C SER A 125 8.81 0.62 9.28
N PRO A 126 7.93 0.42 8.28
CA PRO A 126 8.07 0.81 6.87
C PRO A 126 7.62 2.24 6.58
N CYS A 127 8.02 2.77 5.40
CA CYS A 127 7.30 3.91 4.82
C CYS A 127 5.87 3.50 4.48
N GLY A 128 4.95 4.46 4.47
CA GLY A 128 3.56 4.25 4.07
C GLY A 128 2.83 5.55 3.73
N ILE A 129 3.56 6.62 3.39
CA ILE A 129 2.95 7.95 3.24
C ILE A 129 1.91 7.96 2.12
N CYS A 130 2.18 7.34 0.97
CA CYS A 130 1.24 7.27 -0.14
C CYS A 130 -0.07 6.52 0.21
N ILE A 131 -0.04 5.62 1.20
CA ILE A 131 -1.19 4.91 1.76
C ILE A 131 -1.89 5.80 2.78
N LYS A 132 -1.11 6.40 3.70
CA LYS A 132 -1.57 7.29 4.78
C LYS A 132 -2.37 8.48 4.27
N VAL A 133 -2.00 9.06 3.14
CA VAL A 133 -2.60 10.33 2.65
C VAL A 133 -3.69 10.13 1.60
N CYS A 134 -3.93 8.88 1.17
CA CYS A 134 -4.94 8.59 0.16
C CYS A 134 -6.37 8.71 0.73
N PRO A 135 -7.24 9.59 0.17
CA PRO A 135 -8.59 9.81 0.70
C PRO A 135 -9.57 8.67 0.43
N ILE A 136 -9.24 7.74 -0.47
CA ILE A 136 -10.16 6.65 -0.83
C ILE A 136 -10.28 5.68 0.33
N GLY A 137 -11.50 5.23 0.62
CA GLY A 137 -11.85 4.27 1.67
C GLY A 137 -12.88 4.85 2.65
N LYS A 138 -13.99 4.15 2.90
CA LYS A 138 -15.01 4.56 3.90
C LYS A 138 -14.44 4.62 5.33
N ASP A 139 -13.36 3.90 5.61
CA ASP A 139 -12.65 4.00 6.90
C ASP A 139 -12.13 5.40 7.21
N ARG A 140 -12.01 6.29 6.21
CA ARG A 140 -11.62 7.67 6.45
C ARG A 140 -12.62 8.42 7.32
N GLU A 141 -13.90 8.23 7.06
CA GLU A 141 -14.99 8.79 7.87
C GLU A 141 -14.93 8.25 9.30
N LEU A 142 -14.80 6.93 9.44
CA LEU A 142 -14.74 6.26 10.74
C LEU A 142 -13.62 6.80 11.65
N TYR A 143 -12.47 7.15 11.07
CA TYR A 143 -11.30 7.62 11.82
C TYR A 143 -11.07 9.13 11.76
N ASN A 144 -12.05 9.91 11.27
CA ASN A 144 -11.95 11.36 11.08
C ASN A 144 -10.69 11.74 10.27
N ARG A 145 -10.55 11.14 9.09
CA ARG A 145 -9.40 11.33 8.17
C ARG A 145 -9.82 11.84 6.79
N ASP A 146 -10.99 12.46 6.68
CA ASP A 146 -11.51 13.02 5.42
C ASP A 146 -10.89 14.37 5.08
N ASP A 147 -10.59 15.17 6.11
CA ASP A 147 -9.89 16.44 5.98
C ASP A 147 -8.39 16.18 5.73
N ASP A 148 -7.88 16.67 4.60
CA ASP A 148 -6.48 16.54 4.24
C ASP A 148 -5.58 17.62 4.79
N ALA A 149 -6.14 18.71 5.30
CA ALA A 149 -5.40 19.72 6.01
C ALA A 149 -4.60 19.10 7.17
N ILE A 150 -5.07 17.98 7.74
CA ILE A 150 -4.34 17.22 8.76
C ILE A 150 -2.92 16.79 8.37
N TYR A 151 -2.62 16.71 7.07
CA TYR A 151 -1.31 16.29 6.58
C TYR A 151 -0.40 17.44 6.15
N ILE A 152 -0.94 18.66 6.01
CA ILE A 152 -0.27 19.80 5.36
C ILE A 152 -0.34 21.08 6.20
N ASP A 153 -1.43 21.29 6.93
CA ASP A 153 -1.69 22.48 7.74
C ASP A 153 -1.32 22.23 9.21
N GLU A 154 -0.15 22.74 9.60
CA GLU A 154 0.35 22.64 10.97
C GLU A 154 -0.42 23.55 11.94
N ASP A 155 -0.99 24.64 11.47
CA ASP A 155 -1.70 25.61 12.31
C ASP A 155 -3.09 25.06 12.68
N LEU A 156 -3.74 24.36 11.75
CA LEU A 156 -5.02 23.70 11.98
C LEU A 156 -4.88 22.38 12.76
N PHE A 157 -3.77 21.66 12.61
CA PHE A 157 -3.51 20.37 13.28
C PHE A 157 -2.17 20.30 14.05
N PRO A 158 -1.92 21.23 14.99
CA PRO A 158 -0.61 21.38 15.63
C PRO A 158 -0.20 20.16 16.45
N GLU A 159 -1.13 19.54 17.18
CA GLU A 159 -0.84 18.36 17.99
C GLU A 159 -0.47 17.13 17.15
N HIS A 160 -1.11 16.94 15.99
CA HIS A 160 -0.77 15.85 15.08
C HIS A 160 0.63 16.05 14.49
N HIS A 161 0.93 17.26 14.03
CA HIS A 161 2.23 17.62 13.46
C HIS A 161 3.35 17.49 14.52
N LYS A 162 3.11 17.96 15.74
CA LYS A 162 4.01 17.81 16.89
C LYS A 162 4.28 16.34 17.22
N ALA A 163 3.24 15.51 17.31
CA ALA A 163 3.38 14.08 17.58
C ALA A 163 4.18 13.37 16.48
N TRP A 164 3.92 13.68 15.20
CA TRP A 164 4.68 13.09 14.09
C TRP A 164 6.14 13.54 14.07
N LYS A 165 6.41 14.83 14.34
CA LYS A 165 7.78 15.34 14.51
C LYS A 165 8.49 14.61 15.65
N HIS A 166 7.83 14.44 16.80
CA HIS A 166 8.38 13.71 17.94
C HIS A 166 8.75 12.26 17.57
N VAL A 167 7.81 11.48 17.01
CA VAL A 167 8.06 10.09 16.64
C VAL A 167 9.20 9.97 15.61
N ARG A 168 9.30 10.89 14.65
CA ARG A 168 10.38 10.88 13.65
C ARG A 168 11.75 11.25 14.23
N SER A 169 11.79 12.11 15.24
CA SER A 169 13.02 12.55 15.89
C SER A 169 13.53 11.57 16.94
N TYR A 170 12.63 10.90 17.67
CA TYR A 170 12.98 10.08 18.84
C TYR A 170 12.58 8.61 18.73
N GLY A 171 11.64 8.25 17.87
CA GLY A 171 11.12 6.88 17.74
C GLY A 171 12.06 5.93 16.98
N GLY A 172 13.31 6.32 16.72
CA GLY A 172 14.28 5.54 15.97
C GLY A 172 15.65 5.53 16.62
N LYS A 173 16.50 4.61 16.17
CA LYS A 173 17.91 4.56 16.57
C LYS A 173 18.64 5.79 16.01
N LYS A 174 19.42 6.47 16.86
CA LYS A 174 20.41 7.47 16.40
C LYS A 174 21.53 6.72 15.68
N LEU A 175 21.77 7.09 14.42
CA LEU A 175 22.88 6.57 13.62
C LEU A 175 24.20 7.16 14.10
#